data_AF-A0A382N4I3-F1
#
_entry.id   AF-A0A382N4I3-F1
#
_cell.length_a   1.000
_cell.length_b   1.000
_cell.length_c   1.000
_cell.angle_alpha   90.00
_cell.angle_beta   90.00
_cell.angle_gamma   90.00
#
_symmetry.space_group_name_H-M   'P 1'
#
loop_
_entity.id
_entity.type
_entity.pdbx_description
1 polymer ?
#
loop_
_entity_poly.entity_id
_entity_poly.type
_entity_poly.pdbx_seq_one_letter_code
_entity_poly.pdbx_strand_id
1 'polypeptide(L)'
;MRKKKFEGYNNFASVPRYVIDTPAFKSLRGNSVKLLVLLATQYKGNNNGDLIITHSFYKTFFKSSQTMYAARDELEQKGFIATNAFGGMSCGGYKQPSLYALTWLPVDDFFDLTKNQFRFTHLAIDKEPLKYFIQGVNPKYKNTKQKKKQYKKDLKTSNVK
;
A
#
# COMPACT_ATOMS: atom_id res chain seq x y z
N MET A 1 -18.80 13.06 -3.26
CA MET A 1 -19.22 12.64 -1.90
C MET A 1 -18.07 12.85 -0.94
N ARG A 2 -18.27 13.54 0.18
CA ARG A 2 -17.24 13.74 1.21
C ARG A 2 -16.98 12.38 1.90
N LYS A 3 -15.77 11.84 1.80
CA LYS A 3 -15.41 10.55 2.44
C LYS A 3 -15.60 10.69 3.95
N LYS A 4 -16.32 9.75 4.57
CA LYS A 4 -16.58 9.76 6.01
C LYS A 4 -15.27 9.48 6.75
N LYS A 5 -14.82 10.45 7.55
CA LYS A 5 -13.61 10.29 8.37
C LYS A 5 -13.89 9.31 9.50
N PHE A 6 -13.02 8.33 9.69
CA PHE A 6 -13.13 7.40 10.81
C PHE A 6 -12.45 8.02 12.04
N GLU A 7 -13.23 8.42 13.05
CA GLU A 7 -12.71 8.96 14.31
C GLU A 7 -12.84 7.94 15.45
N GLY A 8 -11.83 7.87 16.33
CA GLY A 8 -11.80 7.00 17.52
C GLY A 8 -11.52 5.51 17.24
N TYR A 9 -11.74 4.67 18.26
CA TYR A 9 -11.62 3.20 18.22
C TYR A 9 -12.94 2.48 17.90
N ASN A 10 -14.05 3.22 17.75
CA ASN A 10 -15.38 2.68 17.46
C ASN A 10 -15.61 2.44 15.94
N ASN A 11 -14.54 2.25 15.16
CA ASN A 11 -14.61 1.95 13.73
C ASN A 11 -14.02 0.58 13.42
N PHE A 12 -14.42 0.02 12.28
CA PHE A 12 -14.00 -1.30 11.83
C PHE A 12 -12.93 -1.18 10.75
N ALA A 13 -11.88 -1.99 10.85
CA ALA A 13 -10.98 -2.26 9.73
C ALA A 13 -11.75 -3.05 8.67
N SER A 14 -12.30 -2.34 7.69
CA SER A 14 -13.30 -2.88 6.78
C SER A 14 -12.64 -3.55 5.57
N VAL A 15 -12.70 -4.88 5.52
CA VAL A 15 -12.45 -5.67 4.30
C VAL A 15 -13.79 -6.17 3.79
N PRO A 16 -14.27 -5.72 2.62
CA PRO A 16 -15.56 -6.15 2.09
C PRO A 16 -15.61 -7.65 1.84
N ARG A 17 -16.78 -8.28 2.04
CA ARG A 17 -16.97 -9.73 1.83
C ARG A 17 -16.57 -10.18 0.44
N TYR A 18 -16.93 -9.41 -0.59
CA TYR A 18 -16.57 -9.74 -1.98
C TYR A 18 -15.05 -9.78 -2.24
N VAL A 19 -14.24 -9.11 -1.42
CA VAL A 19 -12.77 -9.20 -1.48
C VAL A 19 -12.30 -10.55 -0.90
N ILE A 20 -12.91 -10.95 0.23
CA ILE A 20 -12.63 -12.20 0.96
C ILE A 20 -13.11 -13.43 0.17
N ASP A 21 -14.23 -13.31 -0.53
CA ASP A 21 -14.86 -14.43 -1.26
C ASP A 21 -14.13 -14.79 -2.56
N THR A 22 -13.04 -14.08 -2.90
CA THR A 22 -12.25 -14.36 -4.10
C THR A 22 -11.35 -15.59 -3.96
N PRO A 23 -11.09 -16.35 -5.05
CA PRO A 23 -10.09 -17.41 -5.04
C PRO A 23 -8.70 -16.91 -4.63
N ALA A 24 -8.35 -15.68 -5.03
CA ALA A 24 -7.10 -15.04 -4.67
C ALA A 24 -6.94 -14.92 -3.15
N PHE A 25 -7.99 -14.54 -2.43
CA PHE A 25 -7.94 -14.41 -0.97
C PHE A 25 -7.80 -15.78 -0.29
N LYS A 26 -8.57 -16.77 -0.75
CA LYS A 26 -8.51 -18.15 -0.22
C LYS A 26 -7.12 -18.77 -0.33
N SER A 27 -6.37 -18.38 -1.35
CA SER A 27 -5.00 -18.87 -1.57
C SER A 27 -3.93 -18.15 -0.73
N LEU A 28 -4.26 -17.08 0.02
CA LEU A 28 -3.29 -16.31 0.80
C LEU A 28 -2.72 -17.10 1.97
N ARG A 29 -1.43 -16.89 2.26
CA ARG A 29 -0.81 -17.38 3.50
C ARG A 29 -1.39 -16.64 4.71
N GLY A 30 -1.39 -17.30 5.88
CA GLY A 30 -1.90 -16.69 7.12
C GLY A 30 -1.22 -15.36 7.50
N ASN A 31 0.09 -15.23 7.29
CA ASN A 31 0.81 -13.98 7.52
C ASN A 31 0.38 -12.84 6.57
N SER A 32 -0.03 -13.19 5.35
CA SER A 32 -0.53 -12.24 4.35
C SER A 32 -1.92 -11.76 4.70
N VAL A 33 -2.80 -12.66 5.16
CA VAL A 33 -4.11 -12.27 5.74
C VAL A 33 -3.92 -11.36 6.95
N LYS A 34 -3.01 -11.70 7.88
CA LYS A 34 -2.68 -10.85 9.03
C LYS A 34 -2.22 -9.45 8.61
N LEU A 35 -1.28 -9.36 7.66
CA LEU A 35 -0.78 -8.08 7.17
C LEU A 35 -1.88 -7.27 6.47
N LEU A 36 -2.76 -7.91 5.70
CA LEU A 36 -3.86 -7.25 5.01
C LEU A 36 -4.84 -6.59 5.99
N VAL A 37 -5.22 -7.30 7.06
CA VAL A 37 -6.07 -6.74 8.12
C VAL A 37 -5.38 -5.57 8.82
N LEU A 38 -4.08 -5.70 9.11
CA LEU A 38 -3.28 -4.62 9.70
C LEU A 38 -3.09 -3.40 8.80
N LEU A 39 -3.24 -3.54 7.48
CA LEU A 39 -3.26 -2.41 6.54
C LEU A 39 -4.64 -1.78 6.49
N ALA A 40 -5.71 -2.58 6.54
CA ALA A 40 -7.07 -2.07 6.65
C ALA A 40 -7.28 -1.24 7.92
N THR A 41 -6.56 -1.50 9.02
CA THR A 41 -6.60 -0.66 10.23
C THR A 41 -5.84 0.67 10.08
N GLN A 42 -4.81 0.75 9.23
CA GLN A 42 -4.10 1.98 8.92
C GLN A 42 -4.95 2.96 8.10
N TYR A 43 -5.89 2.45 7.31
CA TYR A 43 -6.77 3.28 6.51
C TYR A 43 -7.76 4.06 7.40
N LYS A 44 -7.85 5.37 7.19
CA LYS A 44 -8.68 6.31 7.97
C LYS A 44 -9.74 7.05 7.15
N GLY A 45 -9.96 6.62 5.90
CA GLY A 45 -11.01 7.14 5.02
C GLY A 45 -10.50 8.09 3.94
N ASN A 46 -9.28 8.61 4.09
CA ASN A 46 -8.71 9.64 3.23
C ASN A 46 -7.19 9.51 3.02
N ASN A 47 -6.62 8.33 3.24
CA ASN A 47 -5.18 8.06 3.15
C ASN A 47 -4.87 6.75 2.38
N ASN A 48 -5.79 6.26 1.55
CA ASN A 48 -5.54 5.08 0.73
C ASN A 48 -4.54 5.41 -0.38
N GLY A 49 -3.29 4.99 -0.22
CA GLY A 49 -2.18 5.47 -1.04
C GLY A 49 -0.98 5.92 -0.20
N ASP A 50 -1.19 6.11 1.11
CA ASP A 50 -0.18 6.48 2.11
C ASP A 50 0.12 5.36 3.11
N LEU A 51 -0.38 4.15 2.87
CA LEU A 51 -0.21 3.04 3.82
C LEU A 51 1.25 2.57 3.82
N ILE A 52 1.82 2.33 5.00
CA ILE A 52 3.23 1.96 5.14
C ILE A 52 3.39 0.49 5.54
N ILE A 53 4.41 -0.15 4.98
CA ILE A 53 4.80 -1.51 5.36
C ILE A 53 6.29 -1.51 5.68
N THR A 54 6.62 -1.27 6.95
CA THR A 54 7.98 -1.32 7.47
C THR A 54 8.05 -2.21 8.71
N HIS A 55 9.18 -2.91 8.87
CA HIS A 55 9.34 -3.81 10.01
C HIS A 55 9.36 -3.05 11.34
N SER A 56 9.93 -1.85 11.38
CA SER A 56 9.94 -1.02 12.58
C SER A 56 8.52 -0.67 13.05
N PHE A 57 7.60 -0.42 12.13
CA PHE A 57 6.20 -0.15 12.44
C PHE A 57 5.46 -1.40 12.90
N TYR A 58 5.75 -2.55 12.29
CA TYR A 58 5.05 -3.82 12.55
C TYR A 58 5.81 -4.79 13.47
N LYS A 59 6.84 -4.33 14.20
CA LYS A 59 7.75 -5.17 14.99
C LYS A 59 7.05 -6.04 16.05
N THR A 60 5.94 -5.56 16.61
CA THR A 60 5.16 -6.29 17.62
C THR A 60 4.25 -7.35 17.01
N PHE A 61 3.91 -7.21 15.72
CA PHE A 61 3.05 -8.13 14.99
C PHE A 61 3.84 -9.19 14.24
N PHE A 62 5.07 -8.87 13.80
CA PHE A 62 5.94 -9.78 13.07
C PHE A 62 7.31 -9.83 13.73
N LYS A 63 7.72 -11.03 14.16
CA LYS A 63 9.05 -11.26 14.72
C LYS A 63 10.16 -11.14 13.67
N SER A 64 9.87 -11.53 12.43
CA SER A 64 10.82 -11.53 11.32
C SER A 64 10.42 -10.54 10.24
N SER A 65 11.38 -9.71 9.85
CA SER A 65 11.24 -8.79 8.71
C SER A 65 11.00 -9.53 7.40
N GLN A 66 11.65 -10.69 7.22
CA GLN A 66 11.54 -11.52 6.04
C GLN A 66 10.11 -12.07 5.90
N THR A 67 9.51 -12.54 6.98
CA THR A 67 8.11 -13.01 6.99
C THR A 67 7.13 -11.91 6.58
N MET A 68 7.29 -10.70 7.14
CA MET A 68 6.44 -9.56 6.80
C MET A 68 6.63 -9.12 5.34
N TYR A 69 7.87 -9.05 4.83
CA TYR A 69 8.11 -8.66 3.44
C TYR A 69 7.67 -9.73 2.44
N ALA A 70 7.76 -11.02 2.79
CA ALA A 70 7.17 -12.09 1.99
C ALA A 70 5.64 -11.98 1.94
N ALA A 71 4.99 -11.66 3.06
CA ALA A 71 3.56 -11.40 3.11
C ALA A 71 3.16 -10.19 2.25
N ARG A 72 3.92 -9.09 2.34
CA ARG A 72 3.74 -7.92 1.47
C ARG A 72 3.84 -8.30 -0.01
N ASP A 73 4.89 -9.03 -0.38
CA ASP A 73 5.13 -9.38 -1.78
C ASP A 73 4.02 -10.29 -2.31
N GLU A 74 3.50 -11.23 -1.51
CA GLU A 74 2.33 -12.02 -1.88
C GLU A 74 1.08 -11.16 -2.08
N LEU A 75 0.79 -10.23 -1.16
CA LEU A 75 -0.37 -9.33 -1.29
C LEU A 75 -0.27 -8.43 -2.52
N GLU A 76 0.93 -7.94 -2.85
CA GLU A 76 1.14 -7.10 -4.03
C GLU A 76 1.05 -7.92 -5.31
N GLN A 77 1.62 -9.15 -5.35
CA GLN A 77 1.51 -10.05 -6.49
C GLN A 77 0.06 -10.45 -6.77
N LYS A 78 -0.69 -10.78 -5.72
CA LYS A 78 -2.11 -11.15 -5.84
C LYS A 78 -3.04 -9.96 -6.01
N GLY A 79 -2.52 -8.74 -5.99
CA GLY A 79 -3.29 -7.54 -6.30
C GLY A 79 -4.22 -7.04 -5.20
N PHE A 80 -4.02 -7.44 -3.94
CA PHE A 80 -4.73 -6.85 -2.80
C PHE A 80 -4.18 -5.48 -2.43
N ILE A 81 -2.89 -5.26 -2.68
CA ILE A 81 -2.25 -3.95 -2.53
C ILE A 81 -1.51 -3.56 -3.80
N ALA A 82 -1.33 -2.27 -4.00
CA ALA A 82 -0.50 -1.71 -5.07
C ALA A 82 0.43 -0.62 -4.52
N THR A 83 1.65 -0.54 -5.04
CA THR A 83 2.59 0.53 -4.67
C THR A 83 2.14 1.85 -5.30
N ASN A 84 1.84 2.85 -4.48
CA ASN A 84 1.52 4.21 -4.92
C ASN A 84 2.79 5.03 -5.16
N ALA A 85 3.72 5.00 -4.21
CA ALA A 85 5.01 5.67 -4.32
C ALA A 85 6.14 4.74 -3.88
N PHE A 86 7.18 4.60 -4.70
CA PHE A 86 8.34 3.80 -4.33
C PHE A 86 9.19 4.54 -3.29
N GLY A 87 9.75 3.79 -2.34
CA GLY A 87 10.62 4.31 -1.30
C GLY A 87 12.08 3.89 -1.48
N GLY A 88 12.99 4.64 -0.86
CA GLY A 88 14.42 4.38 -0.87
C GLY A 88 15.16 5.42 -0.04
N MET A 89 16.44 5.64 -0.34
CA MET A 89 17.21 6.70 0.32
C MET A 89 16.83 8.05 -0.31
N SER A 90 16.37 9.01 0.49
CA SER A 90 16.09 10.36 0.02
C SER A 90 17.39 11.14 -0.22
N CYS A 91 17.29 12.25 -0.95
CA CYS A 91 18.44 13.15 -1.18
C CYS A 91 19.05 13.68 0.14
N GLY A 92 18.25 13.80 1.20
CA GLY A 92 18.70 14.22 2.54
C GLY A 92 19.29 13.11 3.41
N GLY A 93 19.50 11.89 2.87
CA GLY A 93 20.09 10.77 3.62
C GLY A 93 19.12 10.01 4.53
N TYR A 94 17.81 10.26 4.41
CA TYR A 94 16.78 9.58 5.21
C TYR A 94 16.13 8.45 4.42
N LYS A 95 15.85 7.32 5.08
CA LYS A 95 15.12 6.20 4.46
C LYS A 95 13.63 6.54 4.37
N GLN A 96 13.11 6.61 3.15
CA GLN A 96 11.69 6.76 2.89
C GLN A 96 11.05 5.39 2.63
N PRO A 97 9.94 5.04 3.32
CA PRO A 97 9.20 3.82 3.04
C PRO A 97 8.48 3.94 1.70
N SER A 98 8.22 2.79 1.06
CA SER A 98 7.24 2.75 -0.04
C SER A 98 5.84 2.91 0.54
N LEU A 99 4.96 3.54 -0.23
CA LEU A 99 3.57 3.78 0.13
C LEU A 99 2.64 2.89 -0.70
N TYR A 100 1.60 2.38 -0.08
CA TYR A 100 0.72 1.37 -0.64
C TYR A 100 -0.75 1.82 -0.58
N ALA A 101 -1.55 1.29 -1.50
CA ALA A 101 -3.00 1.41 -1.52
C ALA A 101 -3.65 0.03 -1.48
N LEU A 102 -4.78 -0.07 -0.77
CA LEU A 102 -5.72 -1.18 -0.86
C LEU A 102 -6.49 -1.04 -2.17
N THR A 103 -6.52 -2.10 -2.98
CA THR A 103 -7.00 -2.02 -4.36
C THR A 103 -8.52 -2.12 -4.51
N TRP A 104 -9.26 -2.43 -3.43
CA TRP A 104 -10.73 -2.36 -3.41
C TRP A 104 -11.27 -0.99 -3.04
N LEU A 105 -10.40 -0.04 -2.67
CA LEU A 105 -10.74 1.34 -2.36
C LEU A 105 -10.19 2.28 -3.44
N PRO A 106 -10.84 3.43 -3.69
CA PRO A 106 -10.26 4.47 -4.54
C PRO A 106 -8.97 5.01 -3.88
N VAL A 107 -8.02 5.45 -4.70
CA VAL A 107 -6.77 6.05 -4.20
C VAL A 107 -7.04 7.50 -3.81
N ASP A 108 -6.63 7.86 -2.61
CA ASP A 108 -6.64 9.22 -2.08
C ASP A 108 -5.35 9.94 -2.46
N ASP A 109 -5.42 11.27 -2.49
CA ASP A 109 -4.20 12.09 -2.50
C ASP A 109 -3.44 11.93 -1.18
N PHE A 110 -2.19 12.42 -1.14
CA PHE A 110 -1.39 12.37 0.07
C PHE A 110 -2.06 13.13 1.21
N PHE A 111 -2.08 12.51 2.39
CA PHE A 111 -2.59 13.12 3.61
C PHE A 111 -1.77 14.35 4.00
N ASP A 112 -0.45 14.31 3.77
CA ASP A 112 0.47 15.43 3.96
C ASP A 112 1.29 15.67 2.68
N LEU A 113 0.86 16.67 1.91
CA LEU A 113 1.49 17.07 0.65
C LEU A 113 2.92 17.57 0.86
N THR A 114 3.20 18.26 1.97
CA THR A 114 4.52 18.86 2.22
C THR A 114 5.57 17.78 2.46
N LYS A 115 5.22 16.77 3.26
CA LYS A 115 6.10 15.64 3.55
C LYS A 115 6.36 14.76 2.33
N ASN A 116 5.38 14.68 1.43
CA ASN A 116 5.43 13.82 0.25
C ASN A 116 5.71 14.60 -1.05
N GLN A 117 6.12 15.87 -0.97
CA GLN A 117 6.32 16.75 -2.13
C GLN A 117 7.27 16.18 -3.19
N PHE A 118 8.27 15.40 -2.77
CA PHE A 118 9.27 14.80 -3.67
C PHE A 118 8.93 13.36 -4.10
N ARG A 119 7.73 12.87 -3.79
CA ARG A 119 7.33 11.52 -4.17
C ARG A 119 6.57 11.53 -5.48
N PHE A 120 6.93 10.61 -6.36
CA PHE A 120 6.19 10.33 -7.58
C PHE A 120 5.07 9.31 -7.31
N THR A 121 3.84 9.65 -7.69
CA THR A 121 2.65 8.78 -7.56
C THR A 121 2.42 7.96 -8.84
N HIS A 122 2.14 6.67 -8.67
CA HIS A 122 1.95 5.71 -9.79
C HIS A 122 0.50 5.28 -9.98
N LEU A 123 -0.38 5.68 -9.06
CA LEU A 123 -1.81 5.39 -9.09
C LEU A 123 -2.60 6.68 -9.31
N ALA A 124 -3.73 6.57 -10.00
CA ALA A 124 -4.58 7.72 -10.28
C ALA A 124 -5.51 8.02 -9.09
N ILE A 125 -5.52 9.28 -8.67
CA ILE A 125 -6.33 9.78 -7.54
C ILE A 125 -7.81 9.85 -7.94
N ASP A 126 -8.70 9.52 -6.99
CA ASP A 126 -10.16 9.64 -7.09
C ASP A 126 -10.79 8.96 -8.33
N LYS A 127 -10.14 7.90 -8.83
CA LYS A 127 -10.69 7.01 -9.85
C LYS A 127 -11.30 5.75 -9.23
N GLU A 128 -12.01 5.00 -10.08
CA GLU A 128 -12.53 3.67 -9.75
C GLU A 128 -11.45 2.77 -9.10
N PRO A 129 -11.82 1.97 -8.07
CA PRO A 129 -10.89 1.07 -7.44
C PRO A 129 -10.26 0.08 -8.44
N LEU A 130 -8.96 -0.20 -8.26
CA LEU A 130 -8.16 -1.00 -9.20
C LEU A 130 -8.62 -2.46 -9.30
N LYS A 131 -9.07 -3.05 -8.19
CA LYS A 131 -9.65 -4.40 -8.09
C LYS A 131 -8.80 -5.54 -8.66
N TYR A 132 -7.46 -5.41 -8.68
CA TYR A 132 -6.55 -6.43 -9.23
C TYR A 132 -6.70 -7.82 -8.58
N PHE A 133 -7.10 -7.89 -7.32
CA PHE A 133 -7.36 -9.14 -6.61
C PHE A 133 -8.47 -10.00 -7.21
N ILE A 134 -9.37 -9.45 -8.03
CA ILE A 134 -10.42 -10.25 -8.71
C ILE A 134 -9.77 -11.29 -9.63
N GLN A 135 -8.74 -10.89 -10.37
CA GLN A 135 -7.95 -11.78 -11.23
C GLN A 135 -6.85 -12.52 -10.45
N GLY A 136 -6.57 -12.10 -9.22
CA GLY A 136 -5.50 -12.65 -8.39
C GLY A 136 -4.09 -12.34 -8.90
N VAL A 137 -3.94 -11.37 -9.80
CA VAL A 137 -2.66 -10.96 -10.39
C VAL A 137 -2.60 -9.44 -10.49
N ASN A 138 -1.50 -8.85 -10.02
CA ASN A 138 -1.22 -7.43 -10.19
C ASN A 138 -0.37 -7.18 -11.44
N PRO A 139 -0.92 -6.53 -12.49
CA PRO A 139 -0.20 -6.28 -13.74
C PRO A 139 0.98 -5.31 -13.57
N LYS A 140 1.00 -4.52 -12.48
CA LYS A 140 2.03 -3.54 -12.18
C LYS A 140 3.02 -4.01 -11.12
N TYR A 141 2.98 -5.29 -10.72
CA TYR A 141 3.90 -5.84 -9.74
C TYR A 141 5.37 -5.66 -10.18
N LYS A 142 6.22 -5.27 -9.23
CA LYS A 142 7.67 -5.10 -9.42
C LYS A 142 8.41 -5.84 -8.32
N ASN A 143 9.43 -6.61 -8.71
CA ASN A 143 10.34 -7.22 -7.74
C ASN A 143 11.25 -6.17 -7.08
N THR A 144 12.01 -6.57 -6.05
CA THR A 144 12.88 -5.66 -5.29
C THR A 144 13.88 -4.88 -6.14
N LYS A 145 14.49 -5.50 -7.17
CA LYS A 145 15.45 -4.82 -8.07
C LYS A 145 14.72 -3.77 -8.93
N GLN A 146 13.57 -4.13 -9.49
CA GLN A 146 12.73 -3.23 -10.28
C GLN A 146 12.19 -2.06 -9.46
N LYS A 147 11.74 -2.30 -8.22
CA LYS A 147 11.32 -1.25 -7.27
C LYS A 147 12.42 -0.23 -7.02
N LYS A 148 13.66 -0.70 -6.75
CA LYS A 148 14.82 0.18 -6.57
C LYS A 148 15.15 0.99 -7.82
N LYS A 149 15.09 0.37 -9.01
CA LYS A 149 15.30 1.06 -10.29
C LYS A 149 14.22 2.12 -10.54
N GLN A 150 12.96 1.79 -10.24
CA GLN A 150 11.85 2.72 -10.36
C GLN A 150 12.02 3.92 -9.43
N TYR A 151 12.34 3.70 -8.15
CA TYR A 151 12.60 4.79 -7.21
C TYR A 151 13.71 5.74 -7.70
N LYS A 152 14.82 5.20 -8.23
CA LYS A 152 15.88 6.02 -8.82
C LYS A 152 15.43 6.82 -10.04
N LYS A 153 14.47 6.30 -10.81
CA LYS A 153 13.85 7.03 -11.94
C LYS A 153 12.94 8.14 -11.41
N ASP A 154 12.11 7.83 -10.42
CA ASP A 154 11.17 8.75 -9.79
C ASP A 154 11.89 9.95 -9.17
N LEU A 155 13.07 9.76 -8.56
CA LEU A 155 13.89 10.86 -8.04
C LEU A 155 14.35 11.87 -9.12
N LYS A 156 14.38 11.48 -10.39
CA LYS A 156 14.74 12.36 -11.51
C LYS A 156 13.52 13.07 -12.12
N THR A 157 12.32 12.64 -11.74
CA THR A 157 11.05 13.14 -12.27
C THR A 157 10.34 13.86 -11.13
N SER A 158 10.58 15.16 -10.99
CA SER A 158 9.88 15.96 -9.97
C SER A 158 8.38 15.90 -10.19
N ASN A 159 7.63 15.59 -9.14
CA ASN A 159 6.16 15.70 -9.12
C ASN A 159 5.69 17.14 -8.85
N VAL A 160 6.63 18.05 -8.55
CA VAL A 160 6.38 19.49 -8.46
C VAL A 160 6.76 20.11 -9.80
N LYS A 161 5.75 20.57 -10.55
CA LYS A 161 5.91 21.65 -11.53
C LYS A 161 5.86 22.97 -10.78
#